data_AF-A0A8S9M938-F1
#
_entry.id   AF-A0A8S9M938-F1
#
_cell.length_a   1.000
_cell.length_b   1.000
_cell.length_c   1.000
_cell.angle_alpha   90.00
_cell.angle_beta   90.00
_cell.angle_gamma   90.00
#
_symmetry.space_group_name_H-M   'P 1'
#
loop_
_entity.id
_entity.type
_entity.pdbx_description
1 polymer ?
#
loop_
_entity_poly.entity_id
_entity_poly.type
_entity_poly.pdbx_seq_one_letter_code
_entity_poly.pdbx_strand_id
1 'polypeptide(L)'
;MVSKSMGILLGIVVANSIGTSTSLALAAFCVVTSIHMYTNFKSYQCIQLRTLNPYRASLVFSEYLISGQAPLVKEVNYEEPVFPAVRFINLKSPKKLQDFVLSSEAKTAAADIEERLQLGSKLSEVIHNKEEAIALFNLYRDEGYILTEHRGRFCVMLKESSSPQDMLRSLFQVNYLYWLEKNAGIEATNTYSDCKPGGRLHISLDYVRREFELAKEDSESVGWVTEGLIARPLPTRIRLGYDSEPSSSSPSSS
;
A
#
# COMPACT_ATOMS: atom_id res chain seq x y z
N MET A 1 19.71 -16.56 -30.66
CA MET A 1 19.25 -17.23 -31.90
C MET A 1 18.86 -18.70 -31.67
N VAL A 2 19.53 -19.44 -30.78
CA VAL A 2 19.27 -20.87 -30.51
C VAL A 2 17.85 -21.19 -30.01
N SER A 3 17.23 -20.32 -29.20
CA SER A 3 15.86 -20.53 -28.71
C SER A 3 14.79 -20.49 -29.81
N LYS A 4 14.96 -19.61 -30.81
CA LYS A 4 14.02 -19.46 -31.93
C LYS A 4 14.06 -20.67 -32.86
N SER A 5 15.26 -21.19 -33.17
CA SER A 5 15.42 -22.39 -34.01
C SER A 5 14.89 -23.65 -33.34
N MET A 6 15.05 -23.78 -32.02
CA MET A 6 14.57 -24.95 -31.27
C MET A 6 13.04 -24.98 -31.15
N GLY A 7 12.40 -23.82 -30.96
CA GLY A 7 10.94 -23.71 -30.95
C GLY A 7 10.30 -24.05 -32.30
N ILE A 8 10.91 -23.63 -33.41
CA ILE A 8 10.44 -23.96 -34.76
C ILE A 8 10.55 -25.47 -35.02
N LEU A 9 11.70 -26.08 -34.70
CA LEU A 9 11.90 -27.53 -34.87
C LEU A 9 10.88 -28.34 -34.07
N LEU A 10 10.67 -27.97 -32.79
CA LEU A 10 9.68 -28.62 -31.93
C LEU A 10 8.26 -28.45 -32.48
N GLY A 11 7.92 -27.26 -32.97
CA GLY A 11 6.63 -26.98 -33.60
C GLY A 11 6.37 -27.85 -34.83
N ILE A 12 7.39 -28.07 -35.67
CA ILE A 12 7.29 -28.94 -36.86
C ILE A 12 7.06 -30.40 -36.44
N VAL A 13 7.81 -30.90 -35.45
CA VAL A 13 7.65 -32.28 -34.95
C VAL A 13 6.25 -32.51 -34.37
N VAL A 14 5.78 -31.56 -33.56
CA VAL A 14 4.44 -31.61 -32.96
C VAL A 14 3.35 -31.54 -34.03
N ALA A 15 3.47 -30.63 -35.01
CA ALA A 15 2.50 -30.50 -36.11
C ALA A 15 2.43 -31.78 -36.96
N ASN A 16 3.57 -32.40 -37.27
CA ASN A 16 3.62 -33.66 -38.01
C ASN A 16 3.00 -34.83 -37.23
N SER A 17 3.11 -34.82 -35.90
CA SER A 17 2.51 -35.83 -35.02
C SER A 17 0.99 -35.65 -34.85
N ILE A 18 0.49 -34.41 -34.96
CA ILE A 18 -0.94 -34.09 -34.85
C ILE A 18 -1.70 -34.51 -36.13
N GLY A 19 -1.09 -34.32 -37.30
CA GLY A 19 -1.73 -34.56 -38.59
C GLY A 19 -2.96 -33.67 -38.80
N THR A 20 -4.09 -34.28 -39.19
CA THR A 20 -5.38 -33.58 -39.45
C THR A 20 -6.39 -33.70 -38.31
N SER A 21 -6.00 -34.29 -37.17
CA SER A 21 -6.93 -34.53 -36.05
C SER A 21 -7.23 -33.25 -35.27
N THR A 22 -8.46 -32.74 -35.38
CA THR A 22 -8.93 -31.56 -34.63
C THR A 22 -8.81 -31.74 -33.11
N SER A 23 -9.12 -32.94 -32.60
CA SER A 23 -9.04 -33.23 -31.16
C SER A 23 -7.60 -33.15 -30.65
N LEU A 24 -6.65 -33.73 -31.40
CA LEU A 24 -5.24 -33.71 -31.05
C LEU A 24 -4.63 -32.31 -31.20
N ALA A 25 -5.09 -31.54 -32.19
CA ALA A 25 -4.74 -30.13 -32.34
C ALA A 25 -5.22 -29.27 -31.16
N LEU A 26 -6.48 -29.46 -30.70
CA LEU A 26 -7.02 -28.77 -29.53
C LEU A 26 -6.25 -29.15 -28.26
N ALA A 27 -5.95 -30.44 -28.06
CA ALA A 27 -5.16 -30.89 -26.92
C ALA A 27 -3.75 -30.26 -26.92
N ALA A 28 -3.07 -30.26 -28.06
CA ALA A 28 -1.77 -29.63 -28.21
C ALA A 28 -1.82 -28.11 -27.96
N PHE A 29 -2.85 -27.43 -28.48
CA PHE A 29 -3.08 -26.00 -28.22
C PHE A 29 -3.25 -25.73 -26.72
N CYS A 30 -4.08 -26.51 -26.02
CA CYS A 30 -4.28 -26.36 -24.58
C CYS A 30 -2.96 -26.53 -23.81
N VAL A 31 -2.18 -27.58 -24.10
CA VAL A 31 -0.89 -27.84 -23.42
C VAL A 31 0.09 -26.70 -23.65
N VAL A 32 0.31 -26.29 -24.91
CA VAL A 32 1.24 -25.19 -25.24
C VAL A 32 0.78 -23.89 -24.58
N THR A 33 -0.51 -23.60 -24.60
CA THR A 33 -1.09 -22.41 -23.96
C THR A 33 -0.89 -22.45 -22.44
N SER A 34 -1.12 -23.58 -21.79
CA SER A 34 -0.88 -23.74 -20.35
C SER A 34 0.59 -23.53 -19.99
N ILE A 35 1.53 -24.08 -20.78
CA ILE A 35 2.97 -23.87 -20.58
C ILE A 35 3.33 -22.39 -20.77
N HIS A 36 2.80 -21.75 -21.82
CA HIS A 36 3.01 -20.33 -22.08
C HIS A 36 2.47 -19.47 -20.92
N MET A 37 1.26 -19.75 -20.43
CA MET A 37 0.71 -19.03 -19.27
C MET A 37 1.51 -19.27 -18.00
N TYR A 38 1.95 -20.50 -17.74
CA TYR A 38 2.78 -20.82 -16.58
C TYR A 38 4.13 -20.10 -16.62
N THR A 39 4.80 -20.08 -17.77
CA THR A 39 6.11 -19.40 -17.93
C THR A 39 5.97 -17.88 -17.81
N ASN A 40 4.93 -17.28 -18.38
CA ASN A 40 4.61 -15.87 -18.16
C ASN A 40 4.33 -15.58 -16.68
N PHE A 41 3.52 -16.42 -16.02
CA PHE A 41 3.24 -16.30 -14.59
C PHE A 41 4.53 -16.36 -13.75
N LYS A 42 5.42 -17.32 -14.02
CA LYS A 42 6.74 -17.39 -13.36
C LYS A 42 7.62 -16.19 -13.66
N SER A 43 7.60 -15.67 -14.88
CA SER A 43 8.31 -14.44 -15.24
C SER A 43 7.83 -13.25 -14.40
N TYR A 44 6.50 -13.10 -14.23
CA TYR A 44 5.95 -12.05 -13.37
C TYR A 44 6.35 -12.24 -11.90
N GLN A 45 6.34 -13.46 -11.39
CA GLN A 45 6.82 -13.77 -10.02
C GLN A 45 8.30 -13.45 -9.78
N CYS A 46 9.11 -13.32 -10.83
CA CYS A 46 10.51 -12.93 -10.73
C CYS A 46 10.73 -11.41 -10.69
N ILE A 47 9.71 -10.61 -11.02
CA ILE A 47 9.81 -9.15 -10.97
C ILE A 47 9.77 -8.71 -9.51
N GLN A 48 10.87 -8.11 -9.06
CA GLN A 48 10.94 -7.51 -7.73
C GLN A 48 10.56 -6.04 -7.80
N LEU A 49 9.33 -5.72 -7.41
CA LEU A 49 8.87 -4.34 -7.30
C LEU A 49 9.43 -3.73 -6.03
N ARG A 50 10.21 -2.66 -6.18
CA ARG A 50 10.83 -1.91 -5.08
C ARG A 50 10.00 -0.72 -4.60
N THR A 51 8.97 -0.34 -5.35
CA THR A 51 8.11 0.78 -4.98
C THR A 51 7.09 0.35 -3.93
N LEU A 52 6.61 1.27 -3.11
CA LEU A 52 5.65 0.97 -2.06
C LEU A 52 4.22 1.31 -2.51
N ASN A 53 3.36 0.29 -2.64
CA ASN A 53 1.91 0.47 -2.70
C ASN A 53 1.32 0.30 -1.27
N PRO A 54 0.03 0.58 -1.02
CA PRO A 54 -0.53 0.48 0.32
C PRO A 54 -0.37 -0.89 1.00
N TYR A 55 -0.50 -1.99 0.26
CA TYR A 55 -0.36 -3.32 0.80
C TYR A 55 1.11 -3.64 1.14
N ARG A 56 2.04 -3.38 0.21
CA ARG A 56 3.48 -3.59 0.42
C ARG A 56 4.04 -2.72 1.55
N ALA A 57 3.67 -1.45 1.59
CA ALA A 57 4.05 -0.57 2.69
C ALA A 57 3.51 -1.07 4.02
N SER A 58 2.28 -1.57 4.07
CA SER A 58 1.74 -2.15 5.31
C SER A 58 2.49 -3.42 5.74
N LEU A 59 2.89 -4.29 4.80
CA LEU A 59 3.75 -5.43 5.13
C LEU A 59 5.11 -4.98 5.69
N VAL A 60 5.77 -4.04 5.01
CA VAL A 60 7.09 -3.51 5.43
C VAL A 60 6.99 -2.88 6.81
N PHE A 61 6.04 -1.97 7.01
CA PHE A 61 5.90 -1.23 8.26
C PHE A 61 5.38 -2.08 9.41
N SER A 62 4.44 -3.00 9.17
CA SER A 62 3.99 -3.91 10.22
C SER A 62 5.13 -4.84 10.68
N GLU A 63 5.92 -5.39 9.76
CA GLU A 63 7.08 -6.20 10.14
C GLU A 63 8.14 -5.37 10.86
N TYR A 64 8.41 -4.15 10.41
CA TYR A 64 9.33 -3.21 11.08
C TYR A 64 8.88 -2.91 12.52
N LEU A 65 7.59 -2.65 12.74
CA LEU A 65 7.04 -2.39 14.08
C LEU A 65 7.09 -3.62 15.02
N ILE A 66 7.11 -4.83 14.46
CA ILE A 66 7.17 -6.07 15.23
C ILE A 66 8.61 -6.50 15.52
N SER A 67 9.48 -6.45 14.51
CA SER A 67 10.84 -7.00 14.56
C SER A 67 11.93 -5.95 14.75
N GLY A 68 11.63 -4.68 14.49
CA GLY A 68 12.61 -3.60 14.39
C GLY A 68 13.44 -3.62 13.10
N GLN A 69 13.10 -4.47 12.12
CA GLN A 69 13.85 -4.62 10.87
C GLN A 69 12.94 -4.53 9.65
N ALA A 70 13.39 -3.82 8.62
CA ALA A 70 12.68 -3.76 7.35
C ALA A 70 12.89 -5.07 6.55
N PRO A 71 11.81 -5.74 6.08
CA PRO A 71 11.93 -6.98 5.33
C PRO A 71 12.51 -6.72 3.93
N LEU A 72 13.15 -7.74 3.35
CA LEU A 72 13.72 -7.65 2.01
C LEU A 72 12.62 -7.52 0.96
N VAL A 73 12.92 -6.78 -0.12
CA VAL A 73 12.02 -6.62 -1.27
C VAL A 73 11.52 -7.97 -1.81
N LYS A 74 12.38 -8.99 -1.79
CA LYS A 74 12.06 -10.33 -2.27
C LYS A 74 11.02 -11.02 -1.38
N GLU A 75 11.08 -10.82 -0.06
CA GLU A 75 10.18 -11.46 0.91
C GLU A 75 8.75 -10.92 0.76
N VAL A 76 8.61 -9.60 0.65
CA VAL A 76 7.31 -8.93 0.45
C VAL A 76 6.71 -9.26 -0.92
N ASN A 77 7.51 -9.29 -1.98
CA ASN A 77 7.01 -9.65 -3.32
C ASN A 77 6.52 -11.10 -3.42
N TYR A 78 7.00 -12.02 -2.55
CA TYR A 78 6.47 -13.39 -2.52
C TYR A 78 5.10 -13.51 -1.84
N GLU A 79 4.73 -12.55 -0.99
CA GLU A 79 3.42 -12.53 -0.34
C GLU A 79 2.37 -11.75 -1.15
N GLU A 80 2.78 -10.89 -2.09
CA GLU A 80 1.85 -10.15 -2.93
C GLU A 80 1.05 -11.09 -3.86
N PRO A 81 -0.30 -11.03 -3.84
CA PRO A 81 -1.10 -11.86 -4.71
C PRO A 81 -0.95 -11.40 -6.16
N VAL A 82 -0.51 -12.32 -7.04
CA VAL A 82 -0.39 -12.04 -8.49
C VAL A 82 -1.77 -11.79 -9.11
N PHE A 83 -2.81 -12.42 -8.55
CA PHE A 83 -4.20 -12.21 -8.95
C PHE A 83 -5.03 -11.70 -7.75
N PRO A 84 -5.10 -10.37 -7.54
CA PRO A 84 -5.82 -9.79 -6.40
C PRO A 84 -7.32 -10.15 -6.37
N ALA A 85 -7.96 -10.22 -7.54
CA ALA A 85 -9.38 -10.55 -7.67
C ALA A 85 -9.69 -12.05 -7.43
N VAL A 86 -8.66 -12.91 -7.45
CA VAL A 86 -8.83 -14.36 -7.38
C VAL A 86 -7.76 -14.97 -6.46
N ARG A 87 -7.75 -14.51 -5.19
CA ARG A 87 -6.68 -14.83 -4.22
C ARG A 87 -6.43 -16.34 -4.04
N PHE A 88 -7.45 -17.17 -4.22
CA PHE A 88 -7.37 -18.64 -4.10
C PHE A 88 -6.61 -19.33 -5.26
N ILE A 89 -6.37 -18.65 -6.38
CA ILE A 89 -5.54 -19.17 -7.48
C ILE A 89 -4.05 -18.87 -7.25
N ASN A 90 -3.69 -18.11 -6.20
CA ASN A 90 -2.29 -17.91 -5.85
C ASN A 90 -1.69 -19.23 -5.36
N LEU A 91 -1.13 -19.98 -6.32
CA LEU A 91 -0.39 -21.21 -6.08
C LEU A 91 0.89 -20.82 -5.34
N LYS A 92 0.86 -20.91 -4.01
CA LYS A 92 2.04 -20.70 -3.17
C LYS A 92 3.10 -21.71 -3.62
N SER A 93 4.22 -21.19 -4.11
CA SER A 93 5.36 -22.02 -4.47
C SER A 93 5.76 -22.87 -3.25
N PRO A 94 6.08 -24.18 -3.40
CA PRO A 94 6.54 -24.97 -2.28
C PRO A 94 7.72 -24.26 -1.60
N LYS A 95 7.58 -24.05 -0.28
CA LYS A 95 8.48 -23.27 0.57
C LYS A 95 9.92 -23.72 0.33
N LYS A 96 10.75 -22.84 -0.24
CA LYS A 96 12.21 -23.00 -0.16
C LYS A 96 12.62 -22.54 1.24
N LEU A 97 13.18 -23.47 1.98
CA LEU A 97 13.78 -23.31 3.30
C LEU A 97 14.96 -22.33 3.19
N GLN A 98 14.80 -21.06 3.62
CA GLN A 98 15.86 -20.21 4.19
C GLN A 98 15.32 -18.82 4.58
N ASP A 99 15.41 -18.57 5.89
CA ASP A 99 15.66 -17.34 6.66
C ASP A 99 14.88 -16.05 6.35
N PHE A 100 14.17 -15.59 7.39
CA PHE A 100 13.22 -14.47 7.48
C PHE A 100 11.98 -14.56 6.57
N VAL A 101 10.99 -15.31 7.06
CA VAL A 101 9.63 -15.28 6.53
C VAL A 101 8.89 -14.19 7.31
N LEU A 102 8.32 -13.22 6.59
CA LEU A 102 7.37 -12.24 7.14
C LEU A 102 6.44 -12.88 8.18
N SER A 103 6.31 -12.23 9.33
CA SER A 103 5.51 -12.74 10.44
C SER A 103 4.04 -12.94 10.03
N SER A 104 3.35 -13.88 10.67
CA SER A 104 1.90 -14.07 10.47
C SER A 104 1.11 -12.82 10.86
N GLU A 105 1.62 -12.14 11.88
CA GLU A 105 1.08 -10.93 12.47
C GLU A 105 1.18 -9.78 11.47
N ALA A 106 2.34 -9.56 10.82
CA ALA A 106 2.48 -8.53 9.80
C ALA A 106 1.60 -8.78 8.57
N LYS A 107 1.45 -10.05 8.16
CA LYS A 107 0.56 -10.41 7.03
C LYS A 107 -0.90 -10.13 7.33
N THR A 108 -1.33 -10.45 8.55
CA THR A 108 -2.70 -10.19 9.01
C THR A 108 -2.93 -8.68 9.13
N ALA A 109 -1.99 -7.95 9.72
CA ALA A 109 -2.04 -6.50 9.80
C ALA A 109 -2.15 -5.84 8.43
N ALA A 110 -1.32 -6.25 7.46
CA ALA A 110 -1.36 -5.67 6.12
C ALA A 110 -2.68 -5.94 5.39
N ALA A 111 -3.27 -7.13 5.55
CA ALA A 111 -4.57 -7.46 4.96
C ALA A 111 -5.70 -6.65 5.58
N ASP A 112 -5.73 -6.54 6.92
CA ASP A 112 -6.77 -5.79 7.65
C ASP A 112 -6.65 -4.28 7.38
N ILE A 113 -5.43 -3.75 7.34
CA ILE A 113 -5.17 -2.34 7.00
C ILE A 113 -5.59 -2.05 5.56
N GLU A 114 -5.29 -2.93 4.59
CA GLU A 114 -5.70 -2.75 3.20
C GLU A 114 -7.22 -2.61 3.06
N GLU A 115 -8.00 -3.36 3.84
CA GLU A 115 -9.46 -3.28 3.84
C GLU A 115 -10.00 -2.04 4.57
N ARG A 116 -9.35 -1.63 5.66
CA ARG A 116 -9.79 -0.51 6.51
C ARG A 116 -9.30 0.86 6.02
N LEU A 117 -8.23 0.92 5.22
CA LEU A 117 -7.60 2.16 4.80
C LEU A 117 -8.43 2.91 3.75
N GLN A 118 -8.64 4.20 4.00
CA GLN A 118 -9.21 5.12 3.03
C GLN A 118 -8.30 6.34 2.86
N LEU A 119 -7.65 6.42 1.70
CA LEU A 119 -6.74 7.51 1.35
C LEU A 119 -7.51 8.58 0.56
N GLY A 120 -7.51 9.82 1.03
CA GLY A 120 -8.21 10.96 0.41
C GLY A 120 -9.68 11.14 0.82
N SER A 121 -10.07 10.64 2.00
CA SER A 121 -11.44 10.80 2.53
C SER A 121 -11.87 12.27 2.62
N LYS A 122 -13.18 12.53 2.59
CA LYS A 122 -13.71 13.89 2.81
C LYS A 122 -13.79 14.21 4.29
N LEU A 123 -13.37 15.40 4.68
CA LEU A 123 -13.48 15.88 6.05
C LEU A 123 -14.92 15.83 6.58
N SER A 124 -15.88 16.23 5.76
CA SER A 124 -17.32 16.26 6.10
C SER A 124 -17.96 14.88 6.28
N GLU A 125 -17.34 13.81 5.78
CA GLU A 125 -17.85 12.44 5.97
C GLU A 125 -17.41 11.84 7.31
N VAL A 126 -16.39 12.45 7.93
CA VAL A 126 -15.66 11.89 9.07
C VAL A 126 -15.86 12.73 10.32
N ILE A 127 -15.95 14.05 10.19
CA ILE A 127 -16.09 14.99 11.30
C ILE A 127 -17.52 15.50 11.42
N HIS A 128 -18.07 15.40 12.64
CA HIS A 128 -19.48 15.76 12.91
C HIS A 128 -19.64 17.00 13.80
N ASN A 129 -18.57 17.50 14.41
CA ASN A 129 -18.59 18.70 15.25
C ASN A 129 -17.38 19.61 15.02
N LYS A 130 -17.50 20.86 15.48
CA LYS A 130 -16.49 21.89 15.26
C LYS A 130 -15.24 21.64 16.11
N GLU A 131 -15.42 21.08 17.29
CA GLU A 131 -14.38 20.84 18.29
C GLU A 131 -13.37 19.78 17.80
N GLU A 132 -13.85 18.70 17.18
CA GLU A 132 -13.05 17.66 16.54
C GLU A 132 -12.28 18.21 15.35
N ALA A 133 -12.92 19.03 14.50
CA ALA A 133 -12.24 19.69 13.39
C ALA A 133 -11.07 20.52 13.91
N ILE A 134 -11.32 21.41 14.88
CA ILE A 134 -10.29 22.26 15.46
C ILE A 134 -9.17 21.42 16.10
N ALA A 135 -9.51 20.34 16.81
CA ALA A 135 -8.53 19.46 17.43
C ALA A 135 -7.63 18.78 16.39
N LEU A 136 -8.21 18.23 15.32
CA LEU A 136 -7.46 17.59 14.23
C LEU A 136 -6.57 18.60 13.48
N PHE A 137 -7.11 19.77 13.13
CA PHE A 137 -6.32 20.81 12.45
C PHE A 137 -5.16 21.33 13.31
N ASN A 138 -5.33 21.39 14.63
CA ASN A 138 -4.25 21.78 15.53
C ASN A 138 -3.20 20.68 15.66
N LEU A 139 -3.60 19.41 15.79
CA LEU A 139 -2.67 18.30 15.93
C LEU A 139 -1.81 18.11 14.66
N TYR A 140 -2.45 18.14 13.49
CA TYR A 140 -1.81 17.92 12.20
C TYR A 140 -1.40 19.21 11.50
N ARG A 141 -1.19 20.31 12.22
CA ARG A 141 -0.87 21.63 11.62
C ARG A 141 0.28 21.54 10.62
N ASP A 142 1.34 20.86 11.01
CA ASP A 142 2.62 20.81 10.29
C ASP A 142 2.77 19.60 9.36
N GLU A 143 1.75 18.73 9.28
CA GLU A 143 1.78 17.52 8.44
C GLU A 143 1.07 17.73 7.10
N GLY A 144 1.45 17.03 6.03
CA GLY A 144 0.75 17.08 4.74
C GLY A 144 -0.61 16.38 4.70
N TYR A 145 -1.05 15.78 5.82
CA TYR A 145 -2.29 15.00 5.91
C TYR A 145 -2.95 15.16 7.29
N ILE A 146 -4.18 14.68 7.41
CA ILE A 146 -4.93 14.54 8.66
C ILE A 146 -5.42 13.09 8.72
N LEU A 147 -5.28 12.44 9.87
CA LEU A 147 -5.69 11.05 10.07
C LEU A 147 -6.62 10.94 11.28
N THR A 148 -7.68 10.17 11.11
CA THR A 148 -8.56 9.73 12.20
C THR A 148 -9.20 8.39 11.86
N GLU A 149 -9.79 7.73 12.86
CA GLU A 149 -10.56 6.50 12.68
C GLU A 149 -12.06 6.79 12.74
N HIS A 150 -12.82 6.32 11.76
CA HIS A 150 -14.27 6.44 11.73
C HIS A 150 -14.91 5.15 11.27
N ARG A 151 -15.80 4.59 12.11
CA ARG A 151 -16.51 3.32 11.85
C ARG A 151 -15.57 2.15 11.51
N GLY A 152 -14.46 2.04 12.25
CA GLY A 152 -13.46 0.99 12.04
C GLY A 152 -12.56 1.21 10.82
N ARG A 153 -12.64 2.35 10.13
CA ARG A 153 -11.80 2.67 8.96
C ARG A 153 -10.79 3.74 9.29
N PHE A 154 -9.57 3.58 8.78
CA PHE A 154 -8.51 4.59 8.87
C PHE A 154 -8.70 5.61 7.74
N CYS A 155 -9.25 6.77 8.08
CA CYS A 155 -9.55 7.83 7.13
C CYS A 155 -8.39 8.83 7.10
N VAL A 156 -7.61 8.80 6.02
CA VAL A 156 -6.56 9.77 5.74
C VAL A 156 -7.13 10.84 4.81
N MET A 157 -7.11 12.09 5.27
CA MET A 157 -7.47 13.26 4.49
C MET A 157 -6.20 13.98 4.07
N LEU A 158 -6.00 14.14 2.76
CA LEU A 158 -4.78 14.74 2.22
C LEU A 158 -4.96 16.25 2.07
N LYS A 159 -3.96 17.04 2.50
CA LYS A 159 -3.93 18.48 2.22
C LYS A 159 -3.56 18.73 0.76
N GLU A 160 -3.85 19.92 0.25
CA GLU A 160 -3.50 20.29 -1.13
C GLU A 160 -1.98 20.24 -1.37
N SER A 161 -1.17 20.56 -0.36
CA SER A 161 0.29 20.47 -0.39
C SER A 161 0.84 19.05 -0.18
N SER A 162 -0.03 18.03 -0.09
CA SER A 162 0.39 16.67 0.23
C SER A 162 1.24 16.05 -0.88
N SER A 163 2.43 15.59 -0.50
CA SER A 163 3.37 14.87 -1.36
C SER A 163 3.15 13.34 -1.30
N PRO A 164 3.72 12.57 -2.24
CA PRO A 164 3.79 11.12 -2.13
C PRO A 164 4.45 10.62 -0.84
N GLN A 165 5.40 11.38 -0.29
CA GLN A 165 6.06 11.07 0.98
C GLN A 165 5.11 11.27 2.17
N ASP A 166 4.27 12.31 2.15
CA ASP A 166 3.23 12.51 3.16
C ASP A 166 2.21 11.35 3.17
N MET A 167 1.86 10.84 1.99
CA MET A 167 1.01 9.65 1.89
C MET A 167 1.69 8.42 2.50
N LEU A 168 2.98 8.23 2.26
CA LEU A 168 3.74 7.13 2.86
C LEU A 168 3.83 7.27 4.39
N ARG A 169 4.10 8.48 4.87
CA ARG A 169 4.14 8.82 6.30
C ARG A 169 2.80 8.56 6.98
N SER A 170 1.69 8.95 6.33
CA SER A 170 0.35 8.66 6.84
C SER A 170 0.09 7.16 6.98
N LEU A 171 0.60 6.35 6.04
CA LEU A 171 0.44 4.90 6.08
C LEU A 171 1.30 4.27 7.17
N PHE A 172 2.50 4.79 7.42
CA PHE A 172 3.31 4.40 8.58
C PHE A 172 2.56 4.66 9.89
N GLN A 173 1.93 5.84 10.02
CA GLN A 173 1.08 6.14 11.18
C GLN A 173 -0.10 5.17 11.31
N VAL A 174 -0.76 4.82 10.21
CA VAL A 174 -1.86 3.83 10.22
C VAL A 174 -1.38 2.46 10.70
N ASN A 175 -0.22 2.00 10.25
CA ASN A 175 0.38 0.75 10.73
C ASN A 175 0.65 0.80 12.23
N TYR A 176 1.15 1.93 12.74
CA TYR A 176 1.37 2.11 14.17
C TYR A 176 0.07 2.20 14.97
N LEU A 177 -0.97 2.86 14.46
CA LEU A 177 -2.31 2.87 15.08
C LEU A 177 -2.91 1.47 15.17
N TYR A 178 -2.74 0.65 14.13
CA TYR A 178 -3.15 -0.74 14.13
C TYR A 178 -2.35 -1.55 15.15
N TRP A 179 -1.02 -1.33 15.22
CA TRP A 179 -0.16 -1.97 16.20
C TRP A 179 -0.57 -1.62 17.64
N LEU A 180 -0.90 -0.35 17.92
CA LEU A 180 -1.41 0.10 19.22
C LEU A 180 -2.73 -0.60 19.59
N GLU A 181 -3.64 -0.75 18.62
CA GLU A 181 -4.92 -1.45 18.81
C GLU A 181 -4.69 -2.92 19.18
N LYS A 182 -3.85 -3.63 18.40
CA LYS A 182 -3.68 -5.09 18.56
C LYS A 182 -2.70 -5.52 19.65
N ASN A 183 -1.65 -4.75 19.90
CA ASN A 183 -0.55 -5.15 20.79
C ASN A 183 -0.54 -4.37 22.12
N ALA A 184 -1.01 -3.12 22.13
CA ALA A 184 -1.05 -2.28 23.33
C ALA A 184 -2.44 -2.15 23.96
N GLY A 185 -3.50 -2.66 23.29
CA GLY A 185 -4.88 -2.52 23.75
C GLY A 185 -5.41 -1.08 23.76
N ILE A 186 -4.76 -0.19 22.99
CA ILE A 186 -5.15 1.22 22.89
C ILE A 186 -6.05 1.39 21.66
N GLU A 187 -7.35 1.33 21.90
CA GLU A 187 -8.39 1.47 20.87
C GLU A 187 -8.82 2.94 20.65
N ALA A 188 -9.51 3.22 19.54
CA ALA A 188 -10.13 4.53 19.30
C ALA A 188 -11.21 4.81 20.35
N THR A 189 -11.23 6.03 20.89
CA THR A 189 -12.27 6.44 21.84
C THR A 189 -13.19 7.47 21.21
N ASN A 190 -12.72 8.70 21.10
CA ASN A 190 -13.33 9.74 20.28
C ASN A 190 -12.23 10.62 19.69
N THR A 191 -12.49 11.17 18.51
CA THR A 191 -11.50 11.97 17.77
C THR A 191 -10.94 13.12 18.62
N TYR A 192 -11.79 13.79 19.41
CA TYR A 192 -11.36 14.92 20.24
C TYR A 192 -10.38 14.52 21.35
N SER A 193 -10.66 13.45 22.10
CA SER A 193 -9.78 12.93 23.15
C SER A 193 -8.52 12.32 22.58
N ASP A 194 -8.63 11.61 21.45
CA ASP A 194 -7.48 11.01 20.79
C ASP A 194 -6.48 12.07 20.29
N CYS A 195 -6.95 13.30 20.02
CA CYS A 195 -6.10 14.44 19.66
C CYS A 195 -5.42 15.14 20.85
N LYS A 196 -5.89 14.95 22.09
CA LYS A 196 -5.30 15.59 23.27
C LYS A 196 -3.94 14.95 23.62
N PRO A 197 -3.09 15.63 24.40
CA PRO A 197 -1.86 15.03 24.91
C PRO A 197 -2.14 13.70 25.63
N GLY A 198 -1.45 12.63 25.21
CA GLY A 198 -1.67 11.27 25.69
C GLY A 198 -2.82 10.51 25.00
N GLY A 199 -3.56 11.15 24.09
CA GLY A 199 -4.53 10.51 23.22
C GLY A 199 -3.87 9.67 22.13
N ARG A 200 -4.61 8.71 21.56
CA ARG A 200 -4.10 7.75 20.58
C ARG A 200 -3.54 8.41 19.31
N LEU A 201 -4.23 9.41 18.75
CA LEU A 201 -3.76 10.14 17.57
C LEU A 201 -2.54 11.00 17.90
N HIS A 202 -2.51 11.61 19.09
CA HIS A 202 -1.36 12.37 19.55
C HIS A 202 -0.10 11.49 19.72
N ILE A 203 -0.22 10.35 20.42
CA ILE A 203 0.88 9.40 20.64
C ILE A 203 1.38 8.83 19.31
N SER A 204 0.46 8.47 18.41
CA SER A 204 0.86 7.92 17.11
C SER A 204 1.56 8.93 16.23
N LEU A 205 1.14 10.19 16.22
CA LEU A 205 1.81 11.24 15.47
C LEU A 205 3.20 11.56 16.04
N ASP A 206 3.32 11.63 17.36
CA ASP A 206 4.61 11.82 18.04
C ASP A 206 5.61 10.70 17.71
N TYR A 207 5.15 9.45 17.70
CA TYR A 207 5.96 8.30 17.27
C TYR A 207 6.44 8.44 15.81
N VAL A 208 5.53 8.77 14.89
CA VAL A 208 5.84 8.93 13.46
C VAL A 208 6.85 10.05 13.22
N ARG A 209 6.77 11.14 13.97
CA ARG A 209 7.73 12.25 13.85
C ARG A 209 9.15 11.83 14.22
N ARG A 210 9.31 10.91 15.17
CA ARG A 210 10.62 10.40 15.60
C ARG A 210 11.13 9.27 14.72
N GLU A 211 10.28 8.29 14.41
CA GLU A 211 10.70 7.00 13.88
C GLU A 211 10.57 6.86 12.36
N PHE A 212 9.77 7.71 11.70
CA PHE A 212 9.50 7.52 10.27
C PHE A 212 10.75 7.62 9.39
N GLU A 213 11.65 8.57 9.67
CA GLU A 213 12.88 8.71 8.88
C GLU A 213 13.82 7.53 9.10
N LEU A 214 13.91 6.99 10.33
CA LEU A 214 14.70 5.78 10.61
C LEU A 214 14.13 4.57 9.88
N ALA A 215 12.81 4.34 9.99
CA ALA A 215 12.14 3.25 9.29
C ALA A 215 12.30 3.36 7.76
N LYS A 216 12.32 4.59 7.24
CA LYS A 216 12.56 4.90 5.83
C LYS A 216 14.00 4.54 5.43
N GLU A 217 15.00 5.03 6.15
CA GLU A 217 16.42 4.75 5.88
C GLU A 217 16.74 3.25 5.96
N ASP A 218 16.20 2.56 6.97
CA ASP A 218 16.35 1.12 7.11
C ASP A 218 15.72 0.37 5.94
N SER A 219 14.54 0.81 5.49
CA SER A 219 13.88 0.24 4.30
C SER A 219 14.68 0.47 3.02
N GLU A 220 15.29 1.64 2.84
CA GLU A 220 16.18 1.94 1.71
C GLU A 220 17.41 1.05 1.70
N SER A 221 18.00 0.79 2.89
CA SER A 221 19.18 -0.06 3.05
C SER A 221 18.98 -1.49 2.53
N VAL A 222 17.74 -2.00 2.60
CA VAL A 222 17.33 -3.33 2.11
C VAL A 222 16.72 -3.30 0.70
N GLY A 223 16.78 -2.13 0.03
CA GLY A 223 16.50 -1.96 -1.39
C GLY A 223 15.10 -1.44 -1.75
N TRP A 224 14.32 -0.97 -0.78
CA TRP A 224 13.05 -0.30 -1.07
C TRP A 224 13.25 1.10 -1.66
N VAL A 225 12.30 1.53 -2.48
CA VAL A 225 12.18 2.91 -2.94
C VAL A 225 11.07 3.57 -2.13
N THR A 226 11.47 4.49 -1.26
CA THR A 226 10.66 5.12 -0.20
C THR A 226 10.35 6.60 -0.47
N GLU A 227 10.66 7.10 -1.68
CA GLU A 227 10.34 8.47 -2.14
C GLU A 227 8.85 8.82 -2.04
N GLY A 228 7.99 7.80 -1.95
CA GLY A 228 6.58 7.98 -1.62
C GLY A 228 5.73 6.75 -1.86
N LEU A 229 4.45 6.91 -1.54
CA LEU A 229 3.45 5.87 -1.73
C LEU A 229 2.85 5.91 -3.13
N ILE A 230 2.95 4.80 -3.86
CA ILE A 230 2.25 4.57 -5.12
C ILE A 230 0.83 4.11 -4.82
N ALA A 231 -0.05 5.10 -4.64
CA ALA A 231 -1.47 4.88 -4.38
C ALA A 231 -2.32 5.78 -5.29
N ARG A 232 -3.58 5.40 -5.48
CA ARG A 232 -4.59 6.23 -6.14
C ARG A 232 -5.58 6.73 -5.08
N PRO A 233 -5.28 7.82 -4.35
CA PRO A 233 -6.20 8.38 -3.37
C PRO A 233 -7.50 8.85 -4.03
N LEU A 234 -8.55 8.94 -3.23
CA LEU A 234 -9.76 9.67 -3.59
C LEU A 234 -9.42 11.13 -3.96
N PRO A 235 -10.22 11.78 -4.82
CA PRO A 235 -9.87 13.07 -5.41
C PRO A 235 -9.90 14.24 -4.42
N THR A 236 -10.45 14.06 -3.24
CA THR A 236 -10.64 15.14 -2.27
C THR A 236 -9.29 15.60 -1.70
N ARG A 237 -9.11 16.93 -1.63
CA ARG A 237 -8.00 17.57 -0.92
C ARG A 237 -8.52 18.66 0.01
N ILE A 238 -7.86 18.82 1.15
CA ILE A 238 -8.13 19.91 2.08
C ILE A 238 -7.27 21.11 1.67
N ARG A 239 -7.93 22.21 1.31
CA ARG A 239 -7.28 23.51 1.12
C ARG A 239 -7.34 24.30 2.42
N LEU A 240 -6.17 24.66 2.94
CA LEU A 240 -6.04 25.57 4.08
C LEU A 240 -5.91 26.99 3.52
N GLY A 241 -6.77 27.91 3.99
CA GLY A 241 -6.74 29.30 3.54
C GLY A 241 -7.75 29.56 2.41
N TYR A 242 -8.91 30.09 2.80
CA TYR A 242 -9.62 31.06 1.98
C TYR A 242 -9.18 32.42 2.54
N ASP A 243 -7.95 32.82 2.27
CA ASP A 243 -7.65 34.24 2.36
C ASP A 243 -8.47 34.86 1.24
N SER A 244 -9.53 35.57 1.64
CA SER A 244 -10.25 36.49 0.77
C SER A 244 -9.22 37.33 0.02
N GLU A 245 -9.03 37.06 -1.26
CA GLU A 245 -8.40 38.04 -2.15
C GLU A 245 -9.15 39.37 -1.92
N PRO A 246 -8.46 40.49 -1.64
CA PRO A 246 -9.13 41.77 -1.65
C PRO A 246 -9.69 41.96 -3.06
N SER A 247 -11.00 42.10 -3.16
CA SER A 247 -11.67 42.47 -4.41
C SER A 247 -10.97 43.72 -4.96
N SER A 248 -10.15 43.55 -5.99
CA SER A 248 -9.64 44.65 -6.79
C SER A 248 -10.84 45.24 -7.53
N SER A 249 -11.54 46.13 -6.86
CA SER A 249 -12.48 47.05 -7.47
C SER A 249 -11.67 47.93 -8.41
N SER A 250 -11.75 47.61 -9.70
CA SER A 250 -11.28 48.47 -10.77
C SER A 250 -12.00 49.83 -10.65
N PRO A 251 -11.29 50.97 -10.56
CA PRO A 251 -11.95 52.25 -10.73
C PRO A 251 -12.33 52.39 -12.21
N SER A 252 -13.60 52.64 -12.47
CA SER A 252 -14.06 53.18 -13.73
C SER A 252 -13.33 54.51 -14.00
N SER A 253 -12.51 54.55 -15.03
CA SER A 253 -12.01 55.81 -15.60
C SER A 253 -12.70 56.06 -16.95
N SER A 254 -13.45 57.15 -16.92
CA SER A 254 -14.01 58.03 -17.96
C SER A 254 -13.64 57.80 -19.43
#